data_AF-A0A1Q3HLJ5-F1
#
_entry.id   AF-A0A1Q3HLJ5-F1
#
_cell.length_a   1.000
_cell.length_b   1.000
_cell.length_c   1.000
_cell.angle_alpha   90.00
_cell.angle_beta   90.00
_cell.angle_gamma   90.00
#
_symmetry.space_group_name_H-M   'P 1'
#
loop_
_entity.id
_entity.type
_entity.pdbx_description
1 polymer ?
#
loop_
_entity_poly.entity_id
_entity_poly.type
_entity_poly.pdbx_seq_one_letter_code
_entity_poly.pdbx_strand_id
1 'polypeptide(L)'
;MATPSYTLGDFLAQLPGVPKRGAQSAATDVLHRAGAFQGSVGRWPAAREIPTRYGSMVLVYPAGARALVAAYHEGRLPLRKGAQPGDLPKHMAAWVALTEDELDAMVETLPTSHELLRELDALRRDQCPHGAGDERRAWLEAHPLRHRGVTFQVDRGEMASNSGKSIVARWTDYYGSDGSVYAAARPAPNRTNDPERNWGLGRE
;
A
#
# COMPACT_ATOMS: atom_id res chain seq x y z
N MET A 1 -6.55 11.90 -8.95
CA MET A 1 -5.36 11.37 -9.65
C MET A 1 -5.09 9.98 -9.11
N ALA A 2 -4.88 8.99 -9.97
CA ALA A 2 -4.59 7.60 -9.56
C ALA A 2 -3.17 7.53 -8.97
N THR A 3 -2.99 6.70 -7.94
CA THR A 3 -1.69 6.48 -7.30
C THR A 3 -0.66 6.00 -8.34
N PRO A 4 0.52 6.63 -8.46
CA PRO A 4 1.45 6.40 -9.57
C PRO A 4 2.35 5.19 -9.31
N SER A 5 1.78 4.04 -8.99
CA SER A 5 2.55 2.82 -8.72
C SER A 5 2.05 1.66 -9.58
N TYR A 6 2.97 0.77 -9.94
CA TYR A 6 2.64 -0.50 -10.57
C TYR A 6 2.88 -1.64 -9.59
N THR A 7 2.10 -2.71 -9.66
CA THR A 7 2.58 -3.97 -9.10
C THR A 7 3.80 -4.43 -9.90
N LEU A 8 4.78 -5.06 -9.25
CA LEU A 8 5.98 -5.56 -9.92
C LEU A 8 5.62 -6.51 -11.07
N GLY A 9 4.61 -7.36 -10.86
CA GLY A 9 4.12 -8.28 -11.87
C GLY A 9 3.53 -7.57 -13.09
N ASP A 10 2.82 -6.45 -12.91
CA ASP A 10 2.21 -5.70 -14.01
C ASP A 10 3.22 -4.79 -14.71
N PHE A 11 4.22 -4.30 -13.98
CA PHE A 11 5.36 -3.60 -14.56
C PHE A 11 6.15 -4.54 -15.49
N LEU A 12 6.54 -5.72 -15.01
CA LEU A 12 7.29 -6.72 -15.79
C LEU A 12 6.49 -7.23 -17.00
N ALA A 13 5.17 -7.38 -16.87
CA ALA A 13 4.31 -7.84 -17.97
C ALA A 13 4.27 -6.88 -19.16
N GLN A 14 4.59 -5.60 -18.92
CA GLN A 14 4.60 -4.57 -19.95
C GLN A 14 5.99 -4.37 -20.59
N LEU A 15 7.05 -4.97 -20.02
CA LEU A 15 8.37 -4.97 -20.64
C LEU A 15 8.41 -5.96 -21.81
N PRO A 16 8.77 -5.52 -23.03
CA PRO A 16 8.84 -6.39 -24.19
C PRO A 16 9.78 -7.59 -23.95
N GLY A 17 9.28 -8.80 -24.18
CA GLY A 17 10.08 -10.01 -24.09
C GLY A 17 10.37 -10.52 -22.67
N VAL A 18 9.94 -9.83 -21.61
CA VAL A 18 10.15 -10.28 -20.22
C VAL A 18 9.03 -11.25 -19.78
N PRO A 19 9.34 -12.44 -19.26
CA PRO A 19 8.33 -13.36 -18.73
C PRO A 19 7.94 -12.98 -17.29
N LYS A 20 6.65 -12.63 -17.07
CA LYS A 20 6.11 -12.19 -15.76
C LYS A 20 6.59 -13.01 -14.56
N ARG A 21 6.41 -14.34 -14.57
CA ARG A 21 6.82 -15.22 -13.44
C ARG A 21 8.33 -15.49 -13.41
N GLY A 22 8.95 -15.67 -14.57
CA GLY A 22 10.39 -15.99 -14.65
C GLY A 22 11.30 -14.83 -14.27
N ALA A 23 10.81 -13.59 -14.37
CA ALA A 23 11.57 -12.39 -14.07
C ALA A 23 11.36 -11.84 -12.65
N GLN A 24 10.36 -12.34 -11.89
CA GLN A 24 10.02 -11.79 -10.57
C GLN A 24 11.19 -11.86 -9.59
N SER A 25 11.87 -13.01 -9.48
CA SER A 25 13.01 -13.15 -8.55
C SER A 25 14.15 -12.21 -8.92
N ALA A 26 14.53 -12.16 -10.20
CA ALA A 26 15.61 -11.28 -10.68
C ALA A 26 15.28 -9.79 -10.48
N ALA A 27 14.01 -9.41 -10.69
CA ALA A 27 13.56 -8.05 -10.50
C ALA A 27 13.53 -7.66 -9.01
N THR A 28 13.11 -8.56 -8.13
CA THR A 28 13.18 -8.37 -6.68
C THR A 28 14.64 -8.20 -6.22
N ASP A 29 15.58 -8.99 -6.74
CA ASP A 29 17.00 -8.85 -6.45
C ASP A 29 17.56 -7.48 -6.91
N VAL A 30 17.15 -7.01 -8.09
CA VAL A 30 17.51 -5.66 -8.59
C VAL A 30 17.03 -4.59 -7.61
N LEU A 31 15.78 -4.69 -7.14
CA LEU A 31 15.21 -3.74 -6.19
C LEU A 31 15.92 -3.79 -4.84
N HIS A 32 16.25 -4.97 -4.31
CA HIS A 32 17.04 -5.08 -3.07
C HIS A 32 18.43 -4.46 -3.21
N ARG A 33 19.15 -4.73 -4.31
CA ARG A 33 20.48 -4.14 -4.56
C ARG A 33 20.44 -2.63 -4.74
N ALA A 34 19.34 -2.11 -5.27
CA ALA A 34 19.11 -0.67 -5.38
C ALA A 34 18.72 -0.01 -4.04
N GLY A 35 18.69 -0.77 -2.93
CA GLY A 35 18.22 -0.26 -1.64
C GLY A 35 16.73 0.13 -1.66
N ALA A 36 15.96 -0.40 -2.63
CA ALA A 36 14.68 0.19 -2.99
C ALA A 36 13.61 0.09 -1.89
N PHE A 37 13.76 -0.86 -0.98
CA PHE A 37 12.88 -1.11 0.16
C PHE A 37 13.27 -0.34 1.42
N GLN A 38 14.43 0.32 1.44
CA GLN A 38 14.89 1.15 2.57
C GLN A 38 14.38 2.57 2.40
N GLY A 39 13.12 2.81 2.79
CA GLY A 39 12.55 4.16 2.83
C GLY A 39 12.93 4.89 4.12
N SER A 40 13.43 6.13 4.00
CA SER A 40 13.40 7.10 5.09
C SER A 40 12.04 7.82 5.11
N VAL A 41 11.61 8.25 6.29
CA VAL A 41 10.40 9.08 6.44
C VAL A 41 10.54 10.33 5.56
N GLY A 42 9.57 10.57 4.67
CA GLY A 42 9.53 11.77 3.82
C GLY A 42 9.96 11.61 2.35
N ARG A 43 10.36 10.42 1.89
CA ARG A 43 10.65 10.15 0.46
C ARG A 43 9.87 8.92 -0.02
N TRP A 44 9.36 8.93 -1.25
CA TRP A 44 8.77 7.72 -1.85
C TRP A 44 9.84 6.60 -1.85
N PRO A 45 9.56 5.42 -1.26
CA PRO A 45 10.47 4.30 -1.41
C PRO A 45 10.50 3.90 -2.90
N ALA A 46 11.62 3.41 -3.40
CA ALA A 46 11.71 2.97 -4.79
C ALA A 46 10.83 1.72 -5.04
N ALA A 47 10.66 0.88 -4.03
CA ALA A 47 9.67 -0.19 -4.01
C ALA A 47 9.14 -0.43 -2.59
N ARG A 48 7.93 -0.96 -2.48
CA ARG A 48 7.33 -1.35 -1.20
C ARG A 48 6.82 -2.78 -1.29
N GLU A 49 7.27 -3.63 -0.38
CA GLU A 49 6.70 -4.95 -0.20
C GLU A 49 5.45 -4.85 0.68
N ILE A 50 4.38 -5.52 0.27
CA ILE A 50 3.09 -5.52 0.95
C ILE A 50 2.70 -6.95 1.26
N PRO A 51 2.51 -7.30 2.56
CA PRO A 51 2.02 -8.61 2.95
C PRO A 51 0.59 -8.83 2.46
N THR A 52 0.33 -10.01 1.89
CA THR A 52 -1.00 -10.47 1.45
C THR A 52 -1.29 -11.86 2.04
N ARG A 53 -2.54 -12.32 1.95
CA ARG A 53 -2.92 -13.67 2.38
C ARG A 53 -2.16 -14.80 1.64
N TYR A 54 -1.60 -14.51 0.46
CA TYR A 54 -0.98 -15.48 -0.43
C TYR A 54 0.53 -15.28 -0.61
N GLY A 55 1.17 -14.48 0.25
CA GLY A 55 2.59 -14.10 0.15
C GLY A 55 2.73 -12.59 0.14
N SER A 56 3.70 -12.04 -0.59
CA SER A 56 3.90 -10.60 -0.70
C SER A 56 3.68 -10.06 -2.12
N MET A 57 3.14 -8.85 -2.19
CA MET A 57 3.01 -8.07 -3.42
C MET A 57 4.00 -6.90 -3.36
N VAL A 58 4.77 -6.70 -4.42
CA VAL A 58 5.69 -5.56 -4.50
C VAL A 58 5.06 -4.46 -5.34
N LEU A 59 4.92 -3.27 -4.76
CA LEU A 59 4.64 -2.04 -5.50
C LEU A 59 5.95 -1.38 -5.92
N VAL A 60 6.01 -0.96 -7.17
CA VAL A 60 7.14 -0.27 -7.77
C VAL A 60 6.75 1.19 -7.99
N TYR A 61 7.57 2.10 -7.48
CA TYR A 61 7.47 3.54 -7.68
C TYR A 61 8.44 3.99 -8.79
N PRO A 62 8.34 5.23 -9.32
CA PRO A 62 9.19 5.67 -10.43
C PRO A 62 10.68 5.46 -10.23
N ALA A 63 11.19 5.67 -9.00
CA ALA A 63 12.59 5.42 -8.68
C ALA A 63 12.97 3.92 -8.81
N GLY A 64 12.13 2.99 -8.33
CA GLY A 64 12.39 1.55 -8.51
C GLY A 64 12.17 1.10 -9.94
N ALA A 65 11.27 1.75 -10.67
CA ALA A 65 11.05 1.49 -12.08
C ALA A 65 12.25 1.87 -12.93
N ARG A 66 12.90 3.02 -12.64
CA ARG A 66 14.17 3.38 -13.26
C ARG A 66 15.22 2.29 -13.07
N ALA A 67 15.35 1.75 -11.86
CA ALA A 67 16.28 0.66 -11.58
C ALA A 67 15.95 -0.62 -12.38
N LEU A 68 14.67 -0.96 -12.49
CA LEU A 68 14.21 -2.12 -13.29
C LEU A 68 14.40 -1.92 -14.79
N VAL A 69 14.16 -0.71 -15.31
CA VAL A 69 14.41 -0.36 -16.73
C VAL A 69 15.90 -0.43 -17.05
N ALA A 70 16.76 0.11 -16.17
CA ALA A 70 18.21 -0.01 -16.35
C ALA A 70 18.63 -1.49 -16.40
N ALA A 71 18.17 -2.30 -15.43
CA ALA A 71 18.43 -3.73 -15.42
C ALA A 71 17.89 -4.47 -16.66
N TYR A 72 16.75 -4.04 -17.21
CA TYR A 72 16.19 -4.57 -18.45
C TYR A 72 17.11 -4.32 -19.66
N HIS A 73 17.56 -3.09 -19.86
CA HIS A 73 18.45 -2.74 -20.97
C HIS A 73 19.86 -3.33 -20.82
N GLU A 74 20.33 -3.54 -19.59
CA GLU A 74 21.60 -4.19 -19.30
C GLU A 74 21.56 -5.72 -19.39
N GLY A 75 20.40 -6.32 -19.71
CA GLY A 75 20.25 -7.78 -19.82
C GLY A 75 20.29 -8.51 -18.46
N ARG A 76 20.08 -7.79 -17.36
CA ARG A 76 20.00 -8.36 -16.00
C ARG A 76 18.63 -8.96 -15.68
N LEU A 77 17.62 -8.66 -16.49
CA LEU A 77 16.32 -9.34 -16.43
C LEU A 77 16.24 -10.45 -17.48
N PRO A 78 15.68 -11.63 -17.13
CA PRO A 78 15.55 -12.72 -18.07
C PRO A 78 14.59 -12.35 -19.21
N LEU A 79 14.98 -12.70 -20.44
CA LEU A 79 14.19 -12.49 -21.65
C LEU A 79 13.74 -13.83 -22.26
N ARG A 80 12.62 -13.81 -22.97
CA ARG A 80 12.19 -14.92 -23.82
C ARG A 80 13.25 -15.19 -24.90
N LYS A 81 13.40 -16.45 -25.30
CA LYS A 81 14.38 -16.86 -26.32
C LYS A 81 14.22 -16.02 -27.59
N GLY A 82 15.31 -15.38 -28.02
CA GLY A 82 15.35 -14.53 -29.21
C GLY A 82 14.81 -13.11 -29.03
N ALA A 83 14.31 -12.74 -27.84
CA ALA A 83 13.93 -11.38 -27.54
C ALA A 83 15.16 -10.53 -27.16
N GLN A 84 15.09 -9.25 -27.50
CA GLN A 84 16.05 -8.22 -27.11
C GLN A 84 15.31 -7.10 -26.37
N PRO A 85 15.99 -6.32 -25.52
CA PRO A 85 15.39 -5.12 -24.95
C PRO A 85 14.87 -4.19 -26.03
N GLY A 86 13.61 -3.77 -25.92
CA GLY A 86 12.96 -2.87 -26.87
C GLY A 86 12.51 -1.57 -26.20
N ASP A 87 11.83 -0.73 -26.98
CA ASP A 87 11.27 0.51 -26.47
C ASP A 87 10.18 0.26 -25.43
N LEU A 88 10.16 1.10 -24.40
CA LEU A 88 9.12 1.10 -23.38
C LEU A 88 7.80 1.61 -23.97
N PRO A 89 6.64 1.08 -23.51
CA PRO A 89 5.36 1.73 -23.76
C PRO A 89 5.37 3.21 -23.32
N LYS A 90 4.75 4.10 -24.10
CA LYS A 90 4.81 5.56 -23.88
C LYS A 90 4.45 5.99 -22.45
N HIS A 91 3.43 5.37 -21.86
CA HIS A 91 2.99 5.70 -20.51
C HIS A 91 3.99 5.23 -19.43
N MET A 92 4.69 4.11 -19.66
CA MET A 92 5.78 3.68 -18.78
C MET A 92 7.00 4.59 -18.93
N ALA A 93 7.36 4.96 -20.17
CA ALA A 93 8.47 5.88 -20.41
C ALA A 93 8.24 7.23 -19.73
N ALA A 94 7.04 7.80 -19.86
CA ALA A 94 6.65 9.04 -19.18
C ALA A 94 6.72 8.92 -17.65
N TRP A 95 6.28 7.78 -17.11
CA TRP A 95 6.29 7.53 -15.68
C TRP A 95 7.69 7.34 -15.08
N VAL A 96 8.57 6.63 -15.80
CA VAL A 96 9.98 6.43 -15.42
C VAL A 96 10.78 7.75 -15.47
N ALA A 97 10.39 8.65 -16.39
CA ALA A 97 11.01 9.94 -16.60
C ALA A 97 10.64 11.02 -15.56
N LEU A 98 9.71 10.75 -14.63
CA LEU A 98 9.34 11.70 -13.57
C LEU A 98 10.57 12.12 -12.77
N THR A 99 10.80 13.42 -12.63
CA THR A 99 11.92 13.97 -11.87
C THR A 99 11.74 13.75 -10.36
N GLU A 100 12.81 13.92 -9.58
CA GLU A 100 12.68 13.90 -8.12
C GLU A 100 11.77 15.03 -7.62
N ASP A 101 11.85 16.22 -8.21
CA ASP A 101 10.98 17.35 -7.88
C ASP A 101 9.49 17.06 -8.21
N GLU A 102 9.20 16.39 -9.32
CA GLU A 102 7.84 15.97 -9.67
C GLU A 102 7.32 14.90 -8.70
N LEU A 103 8.19 13.97 -8.30
CA LEU A 103 7.87 12.97 -7.28
C LEU A 103 7.57 13.60 -5.92
N ASP A 104 8.37 14.59 -5.52
CA ASP A 104 8.24 15.29 -4.24
C ASP A 104 7.00 16.21 -4.24
N ALA A 105 6.74 16.92 -5.34
CA ALA A 105 5.48 17.68 -5.50
C ALA A 105 4.24 16.77 -5.45
N MET A 106 4.36 15.53 -5.92
CA MET A 106 3.31 14.53 -5.75
C MET A 106 3.18 14.05 -4.30
N VAL A 107 4.25 13.99 -3.48
CA VAL A 107 4.16 13.72 -2.02
C VAL A 107 3.42 14.84 -1.32
N GLU A 108 3.80 16.10 -1.59
CA GLU A 108 3.26 17.29 -0.93
C GLU A 108 1.77 17.52 -1.22
N THR A 109 1.26 16.99 -2.34
CA THR A 109 -0.16 17.08 -2.70
C THR A 109 -0.99 15.89 -2.21
N LEU A 110 -0.38 14.94 -1.50
CA LEU A 110 -1.14 13.84 -0.88
C LEU A 110 -1.81 14.32 0.40
N PRO A 111 -3.08 13.95 0.62
CA PRO A 111 -3.70 14.14 1.91
C PRO A 111 -2.89 13.39 2.97
N THR A 112 -2.67 14.04 4.10
CA THR A 112 -2.15 13.37 5.30
C THR A 112 -3.07 12.18 5.66
N SER A 113 -2.57 11.18 6.38
CA SER A 113 -3.41 10.03 6.81
C SER A 113 -4.68 10.47 7.53
N HIS A 114 -4.65 11.61 8.24
CA HIS A 114 -5.82 12.20 8.90
C HIS A 114 -6.84 12.83 7.93
N GLU A 115 -6.40 13.49 6.87
CA GLU A 115 -7.29 14.06 5.85
C GLU A 115 -7.93 12.95 5.02
N LEU A 116 -7.15 11.95 4.64
CA LEU A 116 -7.66 10.77 3.94
C LEU A 116 -8.66 10.00 4.82
N LEU A 117 -8.40 9.87 6.12
CA LEU A 117 -9.37 9.32 7.09
C LEU A 117 -10.71 10.06 7.03
N ARG A 118 -10.68 11.40 7.10
CA ARG A 118 -11.90 12.22 7.08
C ARG A 118 -12.66 12.10 5.76
N GLU A 119 -11.95 12.08 4.64
CA GLU A 119 -12.53 11.93 3.30
C GLU A 119 -13.20 10.56 3.12
N LEU A 120 -12.50 9.48 3.48
CA LEU A 120 -13.05 8.13 3.41
C LEU A 120 -14.23 7.92 4.35
N ASP A 121 -14.20 8.51 5.56
CA ASP A 121 -15.33 8.49 6.49
C ASP A 121 -16.54 9.26 5.98
N ALA A 122 -16.34 10.39 5.31
CA ALA A 122 -17.42 11.14 4.67
C ALA A 122 -18.05 10.33 3.53
N LEU A 123 -17.24 9.82 2.60
CA LEU A 123 -17.72 8.97 1.49
C LEU A 123 -18.48 7.73 1.98
N ARG A 124 -17.99 7.10 3.04
CA ARG A 124 -18.65 5.94 3.66
C ARG A 124 -20.00 6.29 4.27
N ARG A 125 -20.13 7.47 4.88
CA ARG A 125 -21.40 7.95 5.45
C ARG A 125 -22.41 8.25 4.35
N ASP A 126 -21.98 8.84 3.24
CA ASP A 126 -22.87 9.17 2.13
C ASP A 126 -23.35 7.92 1.38
N GLN A 127 -22.52 6.89 1.27
CA GLN A 127 -22.85 5.68 0.51
C GLN A 127 -23.69 4.66 1.29
N CYS A 128 -23.59 4.64 2.62
CA CYS A 128 -24.31 3.68 3.45
C CYS A 128 -25.70 4.23 3.82
N PRO A 129 -26.80 3.63 3.34
CA PRO A 129 -28.15 4.13 3.62
C PRO A 129 -28.61 3.84 5.07
N HIS A 130 -27.91 2.95 5.78
CA HIS A 130 -28.25 2.53 7.13
C HIS A 130 -27.64 3.46 8.20
N GLY A 131 -28.39 3.67 9.29
CA GLY A 131 -27.92 4.36 10.50
C GLY A 131 -26.90 3.55 11.31
N ALA A 132 -26.67 3.89 12.59
CA ALA A 132 -25.78 3.08 13.43
C ALA A 132 -26.37 1.69 13.74
N GLY A 133 -25.54 0.64 13.81
CA GLY A 133 -25.98 -0.71 14.18
C GLY A 133 -25.40 -1.82 13.30
N ASP A 134 -25.94 -3.02 13.45
CA ASP A 134 -25.44 -4.24 12.79
C ASP A 134 -25.77 -4.31 11.30
N GLU A 135 -26.91 -3.74 10.87
CA GLU A 135 -27.27 -3.64 9.44
C GLU A 135 -26.26 -2.80 8.66
N ARG A 136 -25.85 -1.66 9.22
CA ARG A 136 -24.76 -0.85 8.67
C ARG A 136 -23.44 -1.61 8.63
N ARG A 137 -23.18 -2.48 9.61
CA ARG A 137 -21.95 -3.28 9.66
C ARG A 137 -21.92 -4.29 8.52
N ALA A 138 -22.97 -5.09 8.39
CA ALA A 138 -23.10 -6.07 7.31
C ALA A 138 -23.07 -5.41 5.93
N TRP A 139 -23.71 -4.25 5.78
CA TRP A 139 -23.69 -3.51 4.52
C TRP A 139 -22.28 -3.06 4.14
N LEU A 140 -21.52 -2.50 5.08
CA LEU A 140 -20.15 -2.03 4.82
C LEU A 140 -19.18 -3.17 4.50
N GLU A 141 -19.36 -4.35 5.11
CA GLU A 141 -18.57 -5.54 4.78
C GLU A 141 -18.87 -6.05 3.36
N ALA A 142 -20.14 -6.00 2.94
CA ALA A 142 -20.57 -6.42 1.60
C ALA A 142 -20.24 -5.39 0.51
N HIS A 143 -20.00 -4.12 0.85
CA HIS A 143 -19.80 -3.02 -0.09
C HIS A 143 -18.47 -2.30 0.17
N PRO A 144 -17.34 -2.87 -0.29
CA PRO A 144 -16.03 -2.28 -0.06
C PRO A 144 -15.90 -0.91 -0.74
N LEU A 145 -15.38 0.06 0.01
CA LEU A 145 -15.32 1.46 -0.43
C LEU A 145 -14.24 1.63 -1.50
N ARG A 146 -14.60 2.03 -2.72
CA ARG A 146 -13.61 2.30 -3.77
C ARG A 146 -13.36 3.80 -3.91
N HIS A 147 -12.10 4.22 -3.77
CA HIS A 147 -11.72 5.63 -3.90
C HIS A 147 -10.31 5.76 -4.48
N ARG A 148 -10.10 6.72 -5.39
CA ARG A 148 -8.81 6.96 -6.10
C ARG A 148 -8.20 5.70 -6.75
N GLY A 149 -9.04 4.78 -7.23
CA GLY A 149 -8.62 3.53 -7.86
C GLY A 149 -8.25 2.41 -6.90
N VAL A 150 -8.24 2.67 -5.59
CA VAL A 150 -8.00 1.68 -4.53
C VAL A 150 -9.34 1.22 -3.96
N THR A 151 -9.49 -0.09 -3.78
CA THR A 151 -10.60 -0.66 -3.01
C THR A 151 -10.16 -0.73 -1.56
N PHE A 152 -10.86 -0.05 -0.66
CA PHE A 152 -10.51 -0.02 0.75
C PHE A 152 -11.28 -1.08 1.53
N GLN A 153 -10.55 -1.82 2.36
CA GLN A 153 -11.09 -2.60 3.45
C GLN A 153 -11.10 -1.76 4.72
N VAL A 154 -12.12 -1.98 5.54
CA VAL A 154 -12.33 -1.25 6.78
C VAL A 154 -12.07 -2.20 7.94
N ASP A 155 -11.13 -1.85 8.81
CA ASP A 155 -11.00 -2.48 10.12
C ASP A 155 -11.53 -1.53 11.19
N ARG A 156 -12.11 -2.09 12.25
CA ARG A 156 -12.57 -1.33 13.40
C ARG A 156 -12.07 -2.00 14.65
N GLY A 157 -11.51 -1.18 15.53
CA GLY A 157 -11.10 -1.64 16.84
C GLY A 157 -11.66 -0.76 17.94
N GLU A 158 -11.69 -1.36 19.12
CA GLU A 158 -12.04 -0.69 20.36
C GLU A 158 -10.96 -0.97 21.39
N MET A 159 -10.71 -0.01 22.27
CA MET A 159 -9.80 -0.14 23.39
C MET A 159 -10.59 0.07 24.68
N ALA A 160 -10.59 -0.95 25.53
CA ALA A 160 -11.13 -0.87 26.87
C ALA A 160 -10.16 -0.09 27.79
N SER A 161 -10.67 0.53 28.86
CA SER A 161 -9.86 1.14 29.91
C SER A 161 -8.97 0.11 30.59
N ASN A 162 -8.00 0.58 31.39
CA ASN A 162 -7.12 -0.28 32.20
C ASN A 162 -7.90 -1.23 33.15
N SER A 163 -9.17 -0.95 33.44
CA SER A 163 -10.04 -1.80 34.27
C SER A 163 -10.88 -2.79 33.46
N GLY A 164 -10.89 -2.67 32.13
CA GLY A 164 -11.74 -3.44 31.23
C GLY A 164 -13.24 -3.09 31.30
N LYS A 165 -13.66 -2.17 32.19
CA LYS A 165 -15.08 -1.89 32.47
C LYS A 165 -15.72 -0.91 31.49
N SER A 166 -14.92 -0.15 30.75
CA SER A 166 -15.40 0.89 29.84
C SER A 166 -14.57 0.90 28.57
N ILE A 167 -15.17 1.24 27.43
CA ILE A 167 -14.45 1.52 26.19
C ILE A 167 -13.97 2.97 26.23
N VAL A 168 -12.66 3.19 26.12
CA VAL A 168 -12.04 4.53 26.18
C VAL A 168 -11.69 5.08 24.80
N ALA A 169 -11.59 4.22 23.79
CA ALA A 169 -11.38 4.64 22.44
C ALA A 169 -11.96 3.65 21.43
N ARG A 170 -12.36 4.20 20.29
CA ARG A 170 -12.78 3.46 19.09
C ARG A 170 -12.06 4.07 17.90
N TRP A 171 -11.65 3.23 16.96
CA TRP A 171 -11.02 3.71 15.74
C TRP A 171 -11.55 2.96 14.52
N THR A 172 -11.37 3.58 13.36
CA THR A 172 -11.57 2.97 12.06
C THR A 172 -10.26 3.11 11.31
N ASP A 173 -9.75 1.99 10.82
CA ASP A 173 -8.59 1.97 9.95
C ASP A 173 -9.05 1.60 8.53
N TYR A 174 -8.46 2.25 7.54
CA TYR A 174 -8.65 1.94 6.14
C TYR A 174 -7.39 1.31 5.58
N TYR A 175 -7.56 0.08 5.12
CA TYR A 175 -6.55 -0.67 4.40
C TYR A 175 -6.89 -0.61 2.93
N GLY A 176 -5.91 -0.45 2.06
CA GLY A 176 -6.15 -0.75 0.65
C GLY A 176 -6.37 -2.26 0.46
N SER A 177 -6.92 -2.65 -0.68
CA SER A 177 -7.09 -4.06 -1.07
C SER A 177 -5.75 -4.78 -1.22
N ASP A 178 -4.67 -4.01 -1.23
CA ASP A 178 -3.30 -4.45 -1.17
C ASP A 178 -2.83 -4.78 0.26
N GLY A 179 -3.55 -4.37 1.31
CA GLY A 179 -3.17 -4.52 2.72
C GLY A 179 -2.41 -3.32 3.29
N SER A 180 -2.18 -2.26 2.49
CA SER A 180 -1.50 -1.04 2.95
C SER A 180 -2.38 -0.28 3.94
N VAL A 181 -1.84 0.13 5.08
CA VAL A 181 -2.50 1.09 5.97
C VAL A 181 -2.43 2.47 5.30
N TYR A 182 -3.57 2.96 4.81
CA TYR A 182 -3.67 4.30 4.22
C TYR A 182 -4.03 5.35 5.27
N ALA A 183 -4.81 4.93 6.25
CA ALA A 183 -5.50 5.83 7.17
C ALA A 183 -5.76 5.04 8.45
N ALA A 184 -4.93 5.26 9.48
CA ALA A 184 -5.11 4.65 10.80
C ALA A 184 -4.82 5.67 11.89
N ALA A 185 -5.71 5.72 12.89
CA ALA A 185 -5.59 6.61 14.04
C ALA A 185 -5.77 5.78 15.32
N ARG A 186 -4.96 4.74 15.45
CA ARG A 186 -4.97 3.89 16.64
C ARG A 186 -4.52 4.70 17.86
N PRO A 187 -5.26 4.66 18.98
CA PRO A 187 -4.79 5.24 20.23
C PRO A 187 -3.53 4.51 20.71
N ALA A 188 -2.69 5.21 21.47
CA ALA A 188 -1.57 4.57 22.16
C ALA A 188 -2.08 3.42 23.06
N PRO A 189 -1.38 2.27 23.10
CA PRO A 189 -1.74 1.17 24.00
C PRO A 189 -1.81 1.64 25.45
N ASN A 190 -2.71 1.02 26.22
CA ASN A 190 -2.79 1.16 27.66
C ASN A 190 -2.32 -0.12 28.35
N ARG A 191 -2.27 -0.12 29.69
CA ARG A 191 -1.64 -1.20 30.45
C ARG A 191 -2.26 -2.58 30.19
N THR A 192 -3.53 -2.63 29.80
CA THR A 192 -4.27 -3.89 29.59
C THR A 192 -4.01 -4.52 28.23
N ASN A 193 -3.66 -3.74 27.21
CA ASN A 193 -3.42 -4.22 25.84
C ASN A 193 -1.99 -4.01 25.33
N ASP A 194 -1.10 -3.52 26.20
CA ASP A 194 0.34 -3.41 25.95
C ASP A 194 1.06 -4.68 26.45
N PRO A 195 1.65 -5.50 25.56
CA PRO A 195 2.31 -6.75 25.95
C PRO A 195 3.48 -6.57 26.93
N GLU A 196 4.15 -5.42 26.93
CA GLU A 196 5.30 -5.14 27.81
C GLU A 196 4.86 -4.62 29.18
N ARG A 197 3.65 -4.06 29.26
CA ARG A 197 3.08 -3.48 30.49
C ARG A 197 1.93 -4.29 31.08
N ASN A 198 1.47 -5.32 30.37
CA ASN A 198 0.47 -6.26 30.84
C ASN A 198 1.15 -7.28 31.77
N TRP A 199 1.49 -6.85 32.98
CA TRP A 199 2.08 -7.70 34.03
C TRP A 199 1.06 -8.67 34.66
N GLY A 200 0.22 -9.31 33.84
CA GLY A 200 -0.79 -10.27 34.29
C GLY A 200 -2.08 -9.65 34.86
N LEU A 201 -2.41 -8.40 34.49
CA LEU A 201 -3.65 -7.73 34.96
C LEU A 201 -4.80 -7.80 33.94
N GLY A 202 -4.62 -8.52 32.82
CA GLY A 202 -5.63 -8.75 31.80
C GLY A 202 -5.89 -10.23 31.54
N ARG A 203 -6.82 -10.81 32.33
CA ARG A 203 -7.63 -12.03 32.10
C ARG A 203 -6.91 -13.33 31.66
N GLU A 204 -6.77 -14.24 32.62
CA GLU A 204 -7.34 -15.60 32.46
C GLU A 204 -8.87 -15.50 32.25
#